data_AF-A0A954NLB8-F1
#
_entry.id   AF-A0A954NLB8-F1
#
_cell.length_a   1.000
_cell.length_b   1.000
_cell.length_c   1.000
_cell.angle_alpha   90.00
_cell.angle_beta   90.00
_cell.angle_gamma   90.00
#
_symmetry.space_group_name_H-M   'P 1'
#
loop_
_entity.id
_entity.type
_entity.pdbx_description
1 polymer ?
#
loop_
_entity_poly.entity_id
_entity_poly.type
_entity_poly.pdbx_seq_one_letter_code
_entity_poly.pdbx_strand_id
1 'polypeptide(L)'
;MTSSYKQQLSNTNPNIKKVAILFAGGPAPAANAVISTAAASFLKAGIEVVGIKHGYSNLADFDPAQPLVEGKHYVRMTSEYLSRTRSSQGIMIGTARTNPGKSVSHPDHLDDADKTAALRRTYDALRSIGVDALVSIGGDDTLKTANKMQMFQKHLPADLKRMPVVHLPKTIDNDYHGIDFTFGFFTAVEFLAEEIRNMIY
;
A
#
# COMPACT_ATOMS: atom_id res chain seq x y z
N MET A 1 -0.48 -31.40 15.41
CA MET A 1 -0.83 -30.63 14.19
C MET A 1 0.07 -29.38 14.03
N THR A 2 1.39 -29.48 14.25
CA THR A 2 2.24 -28.26 14.41
C THR A 2 3.55 -28.29 13.62
N SER A 3 3.87 -29.42 12.96
CA SER A 3 5.10 -29.58 12.16
C SER A 3 4.85 -29.31 10.67
N SER A 4 3.75 -29.84 10.11
CA SER A 4 3.36 -29.64 8.70
C SER A 4 3.11 -28.17 8.32
N TYR A 5 2.62 -27.34 9.24
CA TYR A 5 2.30 -25.93 8.96
C TYR A 5 3.56 -25.05 8.87
N LYS A 6 4.60 -25.36 9.65
CA LYS A 6 5.91 -24.69 9.56
C LYS A 6 6.68 -25.12 8.30
N GLN A 7 6.50 -26.36 7.86
CA GLN A 7 7.16 -26.92 6.69
C GLN A 7 6.53 -26.43 5.36
N GLN A 8 5.25 -26.04 5.35
CA GLN A 8 4.64 -25.37 4.21
C GLN A 8 5.13 -23.92 4.03
N LEU A 9 5.49 -23.22 5.11
CA LEU A 9 6.04 -21.84 5.03
C LEU A 9 7.48 -21.79 4.51
N SER A 10 8.23 -22.89 4.53
CA SER A 10 9.63 -22.90 4.10
C SER A 10 9.82 -23.04 2.59
N ASN A 11 8.81 -23.49 1.84
CA ASN A 11 8.93 -23.77 0.39
C ASN A 11 8.36 -22.69 -0.54
N THR A 12 7.83 -21.58 0.00
CA THR A 12 7.22 -20.52 -0.81
C THR A 12 7.68 -19.11 -0.44
N ASN A 13 8.69 -18.94 0.42
CA ASN A 13 9.11 -17.59 0.81
C ASN A 13 10.03 -17.00 -0.26
N PRO A 14 9.56 -16.06 -1.12
CA PRO A 14 10.50 -15.16 -1.77
C PRO A 14 11.36 -14.54 -0.68
N ASN A 15 12.66 -14.42 -0.91
CA ASN A 15 13.56 -13.74 0.00
C ASN A 15 13.18 -12.24 0.00
N ILE A 16 12.21 -11.87 0.85
CA ILE A 16 11.71 -10.50 1.04
C ILE A 16 12.67 -9.83 2.00
N LYS A 17 13.45 -8.89 1.48
CA LYS A 17 14.40 -8.08 2.25
C LYS A 17 13.91 -6.65 2.42
N LYS A 18 13.09 -6.16 1.49
CA LYS A 18 12.54 -4.80 1.54
C LYS A 18 11.07 -4.73 1.14
N VAL A 19 10.26 -4.06 1.96
CA VAL A 19 8.82 -3.83 1.74
C VAL A 19 8.55 -2.36 1.52
N ALA A 20 7.74 -2.03 0.52
CA ALA A 20 7.14 -0.71 0.37
C ALA A 20 5.78 -0.66 1.05
N ILE A 21 5.51 0.40 1.80
CA ILE A 21 4.18 0.73 2.32
C ILE A 21 3.74 2.03 1.65
N LEU A 22 2.53 2.04 1.09
CA LEU A 22 1.92 3.27 0.56
C LEU A 22 0.50 3.43 1.06
N PHE A 23 0.05 4.68 1.12
CA PHE A 23 -1.31 5.04 1.45
C PHE A 23 -1.92 5.82 0.28
N ALA A 24 -3.11 5.43 -0.16
CA ALA A 24 -3.80 6.05 -1.29
C ALA A 24 -5.30 6.25 -1.01
N GLY A 25 -5.90 7.22 -1.72
CA GLY A 25 -7.31 7.60 -1.57
C GLY A 25 -7.56 8.67 -0.50
N GLY A 26 -8.80 8.74 -0.03
CA GLY A 26 -9.21 9.69 1.02
C GLY A 26 -8.50 9.44 2.35
N PRO A 27 -8.21 10.48 3.14
CA PRO A 27 -7.64 10.31 4.46
C PRO A 27 -8.60 9.56 5.38
N ALA A 28 -8.07 8.83 6.36
CA ALA A 28 -8.86 8.22 7.42
C ALA A 28 -8.10 8.38 8.75
N PRO A 29 -8.81 8.53 9.88
CA PRO A 29 -8.21 8.46 11.21
C PRO A 29 -7.40 7.18 11.41
N ALA A 30 -6.42 7.21 12.32
CA ALA A 30 -5.51 6.09 12.62
C ALA A 30 -4.56 5.64 11.48
N ALA A 31 -4.50 6.35 10.35
CA ALA A 31 -3.58 6.05 9.26
C ALA A 31 -2.13 5.84 9.73
N ASN A 32 -1.62 6.75 10.57
CA ASN A 32 -0.27 6.64 11.10
C ASN A 32 -0.09 5.43 12.03
N ALA A 33 -1.09 5.12 12.86
CA ALA A 33 -1.04 3.94 13.72
C ALA A 33 -0.94 2.64 12.90
N VAL A 34 -1.69 2.54 11.79
CA VAL A 34 -1.64 1.41 10.88
C VAL A 34 -0.27 1.30 10.21
N ILE A 35 0.20 2.39 9.58
CA ILE A 35 1.50 2.44 8.89
C ILE A 35 2.64 2.08 9.85
N SER A 36 2.68 2.70 11.04
CA SER A 36 3.76 2.46 12.01
C SER A 36 3.74 1.04 12.56
N THR A 37 2.55 0.43 12.75
CA THR A 37 2.44 -0.95 13.25
C THR A 37 2.86 -1.96 12.19
N ALA A 38 2.43 -1.77 10.94
CA ALA A 38 2.85 -2.60 9.83
C ALA A 38 4.38 -2.51 9.63
N ALA A 39 4.93 -1.29 9.57
CA ALA A 39 6.36 -1.08 9.44
C ALA A 39 7.16 -1.70 10.59
N ALA A 40 6.76 -1.46 11.85
CA ALA A 40 7.41 -2.04 13.01
C ALA A 40 7.42 -3.57 13.00
N SER A 41 6.36 -4.21 12.47
CA SER A 41 6.27 -5.67 12.36
C SER A 41 7.31 -6.23 11.39
N PHE A 42 7.51 -5.58 10.24
CA PHE A 42 8.56 -5.96 9.28
C PHE A 42 9.97 -5.69 9.82
N LEU A 43 10.20 -4.53 10.44
CA LEU A 43 11.49 -4.21 11.05
C LEU A 43 11.89 -5.22 12.13
N LYS A 44 10.93 -5.67 12.96
CA LYS A 44 11.15 -6.72 13.96
C LYS A 44 11.53 -8.07 13.33
N ALA A 45 11.09 -8.32 12.10
CA ALA A 45 11.48 -9.50 11.32
C ALA A 45 12.80 -9.30 10.54
N GLY A 46 13.50 -8.18 10.71
CA GLY A 46 14.74 -7.87 10.00
C GLY A 46 14.53 -7.45 8.54
N ILE A 47 13.31 -7.07 8.16
CA ILE A 47 12.95 -6.63 6.81
C ILE A 47 13.00 -5.11 6.75
N GLU A 48 13.70 -4.54 5.76
CA GLU A 48 13.73 -3.11 5.52
C GLU A 48 12.37 -2.59 5.06
N VAL A 49 12.00 -1.38 5.50
CA VAL A 49 10.71 -0.77 5.14
C VAL A 49 10.93 0.61 4.53
N VAL A 50 10.29 0.86 3.40
CA VAL A 50 10.20 2.19 2.79
C VAL A 50 8.74 2.64 2.73
N GLY A 51 8.48 3.88 3.13
CA GLY A 51 7.21 4.54 2.96
C GLY A 51 7.18 5.33 1.66
N ILE A 52 6.29 5.00 0.74
CA ILE A 52 6.14 5.73 -0.53
C ILE A 52 5.29 6.98 -0.29
N LYS A 53 5.81 8.14 -0.70
CA LYS A 53 5.15 9.42 -0.52
C LYS A 53 4.08 9.66 -1.58
N HIS A 54 2.91 10.11 -1.13
CA HIS A 54 1.77 10.51 -1.95
C HIS A 54 1.21 9.36 -2.82
N GLY A 55 1.05 8.20 -2.21
CA GLY A 55 0.42 7.03 -2.85
C GLY A 55 1.13 6.59 -4.13
N TYR A 56 0.37 6.38 -5.19
CA TYR A 56 0.90 5.92 -6.47
C TYR A 56 1.44 7.02 -7.39
N SER A 57 1.28 8.32 -7.07
CA SER A 57 1.56 9.41 -8.04
C SER A 57 2.98 9.35 -8.62
N ASN A 58 4.00 9.35 -7.75
CA ASN A 58 5.39 9.33 -8.20
C ASN A 58 5.80 7.98 -8.82
N LEU A 59 5.09 6.90 -8.48
CA LEU A 59 5.35 5.57 -9.05
C LEU A 59 4.74 5.44 -10.45
N ALA A 60 3.54 5.97 -10.63
CA ALA A 60 2.85 5.99 -11.91
C ALA A 60 3.63 6.82 -12.92
N ASP A 61 4.25 7.93 -12.50
CA ASP A 61 5.03 8.84 -13.34
C ASP A 61 6.54 8.54 -13.38
N PHE A 62 6.94 7.34 -12.97
CA PHE A 62 8.33 6.94 -12.94
C PHE A 62 8.97 6.92 -14.34
N ASP A 63 10.16 7.51 -14.41
CA ASP A 63 11.06 7.49 -15.56
C ASP A 63 12.45 7.08 -15.06
N PRO A 64 13.10 6.05 -15.65
CA PRO A 64 14.47 5.66 -15.31
C PRO A 64 15.50 6.80 -15.39
N ALA A 65 15.27 7.81 -16.24
CA ALA A 65 16.11 9.01 -16.33
C ALA A 65 15.95 9.96 -15.12
N GLN A 66 14.86 9.80 -14.36
CA GLN A 66 14.51 10.59 -13.17
C GLN A 66 14.30 9.64 -11.97
N PRO A 67 15.39 9.07 -11.41
CA PRO A 67 15.27 8.04 -10.39
C PRO A 67 14.57 8.53 -9.12
N LEU A 68 13.94 7.58 -8.40
CA LEU A 68 13.32 7.89 -7.12
C LEU A 68 14.37 8.30 -6.08
N VAL A 69 14.24 9.54 -5.61
CA VAL A 69 15.03 10.12 -4.51
C VAL A 69 14.39 9.89 -3.13
N GLU A 70 15.18 9.41 -2.16
CA GLU A 70 14.80 9.31 -0.73
C GLU A 70 14.55 10.71 -0.13
N GLY A 71 13.59 10.84 0.79
CA GLY A 71 13.11 12.10 1.34
C GLY A 71 12.08 12.81 0.46
N LYS A 72 12.22 12.72 -0.87
CA LYS A 72 11.28 13.32 -1.83
C LYS A 72 10.14 12.37 -2.19
N HIS A 73 10.44 11.19 -2.72
CA HIS A 73 9.43 10.25 -3.25
C HIS A 73 9.15 9.07 -2.31
N TYR A 74 10.11 8.71 -1.46
CA TYR A 74 9.94 7.71 -0.42
C TYR A 74 10.80 8.06 0.79
N VAL A 75 10.55 7.42 1.93
CA VAL A 75 11.33 7.57 3.17
C VAL A 75 11.66 6.21 3.73
N ARG A 76 12.86 6.02 4.32
CA ARG A 76 13.16 4.81 5.09
C ARG A 76 12.45 4.87 6.43
N MET A 77 11.67 3.85 6.74
CA MET A 77 10.95 3.73 8.00
C MET A 77 11.85 3.02 9.02
N THR A 78 12.69 3.78 9.73
CA THR A 78 13.49 3.26 10.85
C THR A 78 12.70 3.31 12.16
N SER A 79 13.16 2.60 13.20
CA SER A 79 12.56 2.71 14.55
C SER A 79 12.54 4.15 15.07
N GLU A 80 13.56 4.94 14.73
CA GLU A 80 13.64 6.37 15.04
C GLU A 80 12.59 7.17 14.28
N TYR A 81 12.49 6.97 12.95
CA TYR A 81 11.49 7.64 12.11
C TYR A 81 10.06 7.35 12.59
N LEU A 82 9.80 6.12 13.03
CA LEU A 82 8.48 5.71 13.52
C LEU A 82 8.17 6.19 14.95
N SER A 83 9.16 6.69 15.69
CA SER A 83 8.98 7.16 17.06
C SER A 83 7.95 8.27 17.12
N ARG A 84 6.95 8.14 18.01
CA ARG A 84 5.85 9.10 18.23
C ARG A 84 4.95 9.40 17.01
N THR A 85 5.13 8.71 15.89
CA THR A 85 4.27 8.88 14.70
C THR A 85 2.88 8.28 14.87
N ARG A 86 2.73 7.23 15.70
CA ARG A 86 1.46 6.48 15.86
C ARG A 86 0.26 7.38 16.14
N SER A 87 0.45 8.40 16.98
CA SER A 87 -0.62 9.30 17.43
C SER A 87 -0.55 10.68 16.79
N SER A 88 0.32 10.90 15.80
CA SER A 88 0.39 12.18 15.10
C SER A 88 -0.76 12.34 14.13
N GLN A 89 -1.15 13.58 13.88
CA GLN A 89 -2.19 13.92 12.92
C GLN A 89 -1.75 13.64 11.47
N GLY A 90 -2.73 13.50 10.57
CA GLY A 90 -2.50 13.31 9.14
C GLY A 90 -1.98 11.91 8.77
N ILE A 91 -1.26 11.84 7.65
CA ILE A 91 -0.68 10.62 7.09
C ILE A 91 0.80 10.92 6.86
N MET A 92 1.71 10.25 7.57
CA MET A 92 3.14 10.59 7.61
C MET A 92 3.83 10.51 6.25
N ILE A 93 3.30 9.68 5.35
CA ILE A 93 3.76 9.54 3.95
C ILE A 93 2.82 10.23 2.95
N GLY A 94 1.81 10.95 3.41
CA GLY A 94 0.80 11.58 2.57
C GLY A 94 -0.10 10.58 1.84
N THR A 95 -0.97 11.10 0.97
CA THR A 95 -1.87 10.32 0.13
C THR A 95 -2.06 10.99 -1.23
N ALA A 96 -2.50 10.22 -2.23
CA ALA A 96 -3.00 10.72 -3.51
C ALA A 96 -4.10 9.80 -4.05
N ARG A 97 -4.86 10.29 -5.03
CA ARG A 97 -5.94 9.54 -5.72
C ARG A 97 -5.50 8.93 -7.06
N THR A 98 -4.20 8.86 -7.32
CA THR A 98 -3.66 8.28 -8.55
C THR A 98 -3.96 6.78 -8.62
N ASN A 99 -4.50 6.34 -9.76
CA ASN A 99 -4.86 4.95 -10.02
C ASN A 99 -4.11 4.43 -11.27
N PRO A 100 -2.94 3.77 -11.09
CA PRO A 100 -2.18 3.19 -12.19
C PRO A 100 -2.93 2.14 -13.02
N GLY A 101 -3.97 1.52 -12.45
CA GLY A 101 -4.79 0.52 -13.12
C GLY A 101 -6.04 1.09 -13.81
N LYS A 102 -6.19 2.42 -13.92
CA LYS A 102 -7.41 3.05 -14.43
C LYS A 102 -7.77 2.59 -15.85
N SER A 103 -6.78 2.41 -16.72
CA SER A 103 -6.99 2.02 -18.13
C SER A 103 -7.25 0.52 -18.34
N VAL A 104 -7.09 -0.29 -17.30
CA VAL A 104 -7.30 -1.74 -17.33
C VAL A 104 -8.68 -2.05 -16.74
N SER A 105 -9.68 -2.22 -17.61
CA SER A 105 -11.07 -2.56 -17.24
C SER A 105 -11.46 -4.00 -17.59
N HIS A 106 -10.71 -4.67 -18.48
CA HIS A 106 -10.93 -6.05 -18.88
C HIS A 106 -9.60 -6.84 -18.76
N PRO A 107 -9.61 -8.16 -18.50
CA PRO A 107 -8.39 -8.97 -18.47
C PRO A 107 -7.52 -8.84 -19.71
N ASP A 108 -8.11 -8.78 -20.91
CA ASP A 108 -7.36 -8.68 -22.17
C ASP A 108 -6.57 -7.37 -22.30
N HIS A 109 -6.93 -6.33 -21.52
CA HIS A 109 -6.15 -5.10 -21.48
C HIS A 109 -4.79 -5.27 -20.78
N LEU A 110 -4.53 -6.41 -20.14
CA LEU A 110 -3.25 -6.68 -19.48
C LEU A 110 -2.12 -6.98 -20.48
N ASP A 111 -2.45 -7.34 -21.71
CA ASP A 111 -1.48 -7.55 -22.80
C ASP A 111 -1.24 -6.27 -23.62
N ASP A 112 -2.02 -5.21 -23.39
CA ASP A 112 -1.90 -3.91 -24.03
C ASP A 112 -0.87 -3.04 -23.28
N ALA A 113 0.23 -2.72 -23.96
CA ALA A 113 1.34 -1.95 -23.39
C ALA A 113 0.94 -0.52 -22.99
N ASP A 114 0.05 0.13 -23.75
CA ASP A 114 -0.37 1.50 -23.48
C ASP A 114 -1.32 1.54 -22.27
N LYS A 115 -2.24 0.57 -22.17
CA LYS A 115 -3.16 0.45 -21.03
C LYS A 115 -2.45 0.06 -19.75
N THR A 116 -1.39 -0.75 -19.83
CA THR A 116 -0.60 -1.19 -18.67
C THR A 116 0.60 -0.30 -18.35
N ALA A 117 0.87 0.74 -19.14
CA ALA A 117 2.05 1.60 -19.00
C ALA A 117 2.25 2.15 -17.58
N ALA A 118 1.18 2.59 -16.91
CA ALA A 118 1.26 3.09 -15.53
C ALA A 118 1.50 1.99 -14.48
N LEU A 119 0.96 0.78 -14.69
CA LEU A 119 1.27 -0.39 -13.86
C LEU A 119 2.74 -0.81 -14.04
N ARG A 120 3.24 -0.80 -15.28
CA ARG A 120 4.64 -1.08 -15.61
C ARG A 120 5.58 -0.08 -14.94
N ARG A 121 5.32 1.23 -15.11
CA ARG A 121 6.07 2.31 -14.43
C ARG A 121 6.08 2.11 -12.92
N THR A 122 4.93 1.81 -12.32
CA THR A 122 4.82 1.56 -10.87
C THR A 122 5.66 0.36 -10.43
N TYR A 123 5.61 -0.75 -11.16
CA TYR A 123 6.42 -1.94 -10.89
C TYR A 123 7.93 -1.65 -11.00
N ASP A 124 8.35 -1.00 -12.09
CA ASP A 124 9.75 -0.65 -12.34
C ASP A 124 10.27 0.35 -11.29
N ALA A 125 9.44 1.32 -10.87
CA ALA A 125 9.77 2.28 -9.83
C ALA A 125 10.11 1.58 -8.50
N LEU A 126 9.26 0.65 -8.07
CA LEU A 126 9.46 -0.12 -6.83
C LEU A 126 10.70 -1.02 -6.93
N ARG A 127 10.90 -1.67 -8.08
CA ARG A 127 12.10 -2.47 -8.34
C ARG A 127 13.38 -1.63 -8.34
N SER A 128 13.32 -0.39 -8.85
CA SER A 128 14.49 0.50 -8.95
C SER A 128 15.10 0.84 -7.59
N ILE A 129 14.29 0.83 -6.52
CA ILE A 129 14.75 1.04 -5.14
C ILE A 129 14.87 -0.27 -4.34
N GLY A 130 14.80 -1.41 -5.02
CA GLY A 130 15.00 -2.75 -4.46
C GLY A 130 13.85 -3.27 -3.62
N VAL A 131 12.60 -2.86 -3.88
CA VAL A 131 11.42 -3.38 -3.17
C VAL A 131 11.10 -4.79 -3.64
N ASP A 132 10.84 -5.67 -2.68
CA ASP A 132 10.49 -7.06 -2.91
C ASP A 132 9.00 -7.36 -2.73
N ALA A 133 8.29 -6.55 -1.93
CA ALA A 133 6.86 -6.69 -1.66
C ALA A 133 6.21 -5.33 -1.41
N LEU A 134 4.92 -5.22 -1.78
CA LEU A 134 4.12 -4.00 -1.63
C LEU A 134 2.98 -4.21 -0.64
N VAL A 135 2.87 -3.32 0.34
CA VAL A 135 1.69 -3.13 1.17
C VAL A 135 1.00 -1.84 0.74
N SER A 136 -0.19 -1.98 0.18
CA SER A 136 -1.04 -0.83 -0.18
C SER A 136 -2.12 -0.63 0.86
N ILE A 137 -2.34 0.61 1.30
CA ILE A 137 -3.40 0.97 2.25
C ILE A 137 -4.36 1.91 1.54
N GLY A 138 -5.65 1.57 1.47
CA GLY A 138 -6.60 2.39 0.72
C GLY A 138 -8.02 1.83 0.64
N GLY A 139 -8.90 2.55 -0.03
CA GLY A 139 -10.27 2.10 -0.30
C GLY A 139 -10.36 1.18 -1.53
N ASP A 140 -11.57 1.01 -2.06
CA ASP A 140 -11.87 0.11 -3.19
C ASP A 140 -11.01 0.37 -4.45
N ASP A 141 -10.79 1.62 -4.84
CA ASP A 141 -9.91 1.95 -5.98
C ASP A 141 -8.46 1.46 -5.77
N THR A 142 -7.98 1.52 -4.52
CA THR A 142 -6.64 1.06 -4.17
C THR A 142 -6.58 -0.47 -4.15
N LEU A 143 -7.64 -1.14 -3.69
CA LEU A 143 -7.79 -2.59 -3.80
C LEU A 143 -7.76 -3.05 -5.24
N LYS A 144 -8.58 -2.44 -6.10
CA LYS A 144 -8.63 -2.73 -7.53
C LYS A 144 -7.25 -2.55 -8.16
N THR A 145 -6.53 -1.49 -7.79
CA THR A 145 -5.15 -1.27 -8.24
C THR A 145 -4.21 -2.39 -7.76
N ALA A 146 -4.28 -2.79 -6.50
CA ALA A 146 -3.47 -3.88 -5.95
C ALA A 146 -3.72 -5.21 -6.68
N ASN A 147 -4.99 -5.53 -6.95
CA ASN A 147 -5.37 -6.71 -7.72
C ASN A 147 -4.85 -6.63 -9.17
N LYS A 148 -5.07 -5.51 -9.85
CA LYS A 148 -4.56 -5.29 -11.22
C LYS A 148 -3.04 -5.37 -11.29
N MET A 149 -2.32 -4.88 -10.27
CA MET A 149 -0.88 -5.03 -10.16
C MET A 149 -0.49 -6.51 -10.06
N GLN A 150 -1.20 -7.30 -9.23
CA GLN A 150 -0.96 -8.74 -9.13
C GLN A 150 -1.25 -9.48 -10.45
N MET A 151 -2.32 -9.10 -11.17
CA MET A 151 -2.67 -9.69 -12.47
C MET A 151 -1.69 -9.30 -13.56
N PHE A 152 -1.31 -8.02 -13.66
CA PHE A 152 -0.29 -7.50 -14.56
C PHE A 152 1.02 -8.26 -14.42
N GLN A 153 1.49 -8.46 -13.19
CA GLN A 153 2.71 -9.18 -12.93
C GLN A 153 2.71 -10.62 -13.48
N LYS A 154 1.55 -11.29 -13.60
CA LYS A 154 1.48 -12.64 -14.20
C LYS A 154 1.90 -12.66 -15.68
N HIS A 155 1.71 -11.54 -16.39
CA HIS A 155 2.03 -11.38 -17.81
C HIS A 155 3.47 -10.89 -18.06
N LEU A 156 4.22 -10.57 -17.00
CA LEU A 156 5.64 -10.22 -17.14
C LEU A 156 6.47 -11.42 -17.62
N PRO A 157 7.62 -11.20 -18.28
CA PRO A 157 8.60 -12.25 -18.55
C PRO A 157 8.96 -13.07 -17.30
N ALA A 158 9.21 -14.37 -17.46
CA ALA A 158 9.39 -15.30 -16.33
C ALA A 158 10.66 -15.01 -15.49
N ASP A 159 11.65 -14.36 -16.08
CA ASP A 159 12.89 -13.92 -15.44
C ASP A 159 12.70 -12.70 -14.53
N LEU A 160 11.60 -11.96 -14.67
CA LEU A 160 11.29 -10.82 -13.81
C LEU A 160 10.71 -11.28 -12.46
N LYS A 161 11.33 -10.82 -11.37
CA LYS A 161 10.87 -11.11 -10.01
C LYS A 161 9.44 -10.61 -9.81
N ARG A 162 8.55 -11.50 -9.37
CA ARG A 162 7.21 -11.13 -8.91
C ARG A 162 7.29 -10.51 -7.51
N MET A 163 6.56 -9.43 -7.32
CA MET A 163 6.42 -8.70 -6.07
C MET A 163 5.05 -9.02 -5.47
N PRO A 164 5.00 -9.74 -4.33
CA PRO A 164 3.76 -9.94 -3.61
C PRO A 164 3.11 -8.61 -3.24
N VAL A 165 1.79 -8.53 -3.41
CA VAL A 165 1.00 -7.36 -3.05
C VAL A 165 0.01 -7.73 -1.95
N VAL A 166 0.08 -7.02 -0.84
CA VAL A 166 -0.89 -7.09 0.26
C VAL A 166 -1.67 -5.78 0.28
N HIS A 167 -2.99 -5.87 0.38
CA HIS A 167 -3.85 -4.71 0.49
C HIS A 167 -4.47 -4.64 1.89
N LEU A 168 -4.36 -3.47 2.53
CA LEU A 168 -4.99 -3.17 3.79
C LEU A 168 -6.17 -2.20 3.55
N PRO A 169 -7.40 -2.65 3.79
CA PRO A 169 -8.62 -1.93 3.44
C PRO A 169 -8.88 -0.76 4.39
N LYS A 170 -9.21 0.39 3.80
CA LYS A 170 -9.45 1.66 4.49
C LYS A 170 -10.66 2.39 3.90
N THR A 171 -11.69 2.55 4.70
CA THR A 171 -12.82 3.45 4.45
C THR A 171 -13.36 3.98 5.78
N ILE A 172 -13.96 5.17 5.77
CA ILE A 172 -14.75 5.67 6.91
C ILE A 172 -16.24 5.34 6.76
N ASP A 173 -16.64 4.89 5.56
CA ASP A 173 -18.03 4.64 5.18
C ASP A 173 -18.48 3.21 5.53
N ASN A 174 -17.52 2.34 5.89
CA ASN A 174 -17.69 0.91 6.15
C ASN A 174 -18.39 0.13 5.01
N ASP A 175 -18.08 0.53 3.78
CA ASP A 175 -18.64 0.00 2.54
C ASP A 175 -17.82 -1.15 1.93
N TYR A 176 -16.95 -1.78 2.73
CA TYR A 176 -16.04 -2.81 2.27
C TYR A 176 -16.63 -4.21 2.46
N HIS A 177 -17.06 -4.85 1.37
CA HIS A 177 -17.67 -6.18 1.43
C HIS A 177 -16.72 -7.23 2.05
N GLY A 178 -17.24 -7.99 3.00
CA GLY A 178 -16.51 -9.08 3.69
C GLY A 178 -15.65 -8.63 4.87
N ILE A 179 -15.72 -7.35 5.26
CA ILE A 179 -14.99 -6.80 6.41
C ILE A 179 -15.99 -6.05 7.28
N ASP A 180 -16.13 -6.47 8.53
CA ASP A 180 -17.14 -5.89 9.43
C ASP A 180 -16.86 -4.42 9.73
N PHE A 181 -15.59 -4.06 9.94
CA PHE A 181 -15.15 -2.70 10.24
C PHE A 181 -13.79 -2.40 9.63
N THR A 182 -13.67 -1.28 8.93
CA THR A 182 -12.38 -0.72 8.52
C THR A 182 -11.89 0.32 9.51
N PHE A 183 -10.57 0.50 9.58
CA PHE A 183 -10.00 1.54 10.43
C PHE A 183 -10.46 2.94 9.97
N GLY A 184 -10.74 3.80 10.93
CA GLY A 184 -11.31 5.13 10.71
C GLY A 184 -12.84 5.19 10.81
N PHE A 185 -13.56 4.08 10.64
CA PHE A 185 -15.03 4.04 10.75
C PHE A 185 -15.53 4.52 12.13
N PHE A 186 -15.09 3.88 13.21
CA PHE A 186 -15.55 4.24 14.56
C PHE A 186 -15.23 5.68 14.94
N THR A 187 -14.05 6.18 14.55
CA THR A 187 -13.71 7.59 14.77
C THR A 187 -14.63 8.54 14.01
N ALA A 188 -15.05 8.20 12.78
CA ALA A 188 -15.99 9.00 12.02
C ALA A 188 -17.40 8.99 12.65
N VAL A 189 -17.85 7.82 13.13
CA VAL A 189 -19.13 7.66 13.83
C VAL A 189 -19.15 8.45 15.14
N GLU A 190 -18.10 8.35 15.95
CA GLU A 190 -17.97 9.09 17.21
C GLU A 190 -17.98 10.60 16.98
N PHE A 191 -17.21 11.08 16.00
CA PHE A 191 -17.18 12.49 15.63
C PHE A 191 -18.56 13.00 15.19
N LEU A 192 -19.25 12.27 14.29
CA LEU A 192 -20.59 12.65 13.86
C LEU A 192 -21.59 12.68 15.03
N ALA A 193 -21.51 11.70 15.94
CA ALA A 193 -22.37 11.66 17.12
C ALA A 193 -22.14 12.85 18.05
N GLU A 194 -20.89 13.30 18.21
CA GLU A 194 -20.55 14.50 18.97
C GLU A 194 -21.11 15.77 18.32
N GLU A 195 -20.89 15.94 17.01
CA GLU A 195 -21.40 17.11 16.27
C GLU A 195 -22.93 17.21 16.30
N ILE A 196 -23.63 16.08 16.19
CA ILE A 196 -25.11 16.06 16.30
C ILE A 196 -25.54 16.48 17.71
N ARG A 197 -24.86 16.04 18.77
CA ARG A 197 -25.20 16.47 20.15
C ARG A 197 -24.98 17.97 20.32
N ASN A 198 -23.90 18.52 19.78
CA ASN A 198 -23.59 19.95 19.83
C ASN A 198 -24.61 20.83 19.07
N MET A 199 -25.40 20.24 18.15
CA MET A 199 -26.49 20.96 17.48
C MET A 199 -27.81 20.92 18.26
N ILE A 200 -28.01 19.93 19.13
CA ILE A 200 -29.26 19.71 19.86
C ILE A 200 -29.27 20.50 21.19
N TYR A 201 -28.09 20.74 21.78
CA TYR A 201 -27.89 21.46 23.04
C TYR A 201 -27.10 22.73 22.83
#